data_AF-A0A955VHB9-F1
#
_entry.id   AF-A0A955VHB9-F1
#
_cell.length_a   1.000
_cell.length_b   1.000
_cell.length_c   1.000
_cell.angle_alpha   90.00
_cell.angle_beta   90.00
_cell.angle_gamma   90.00
#
_symmetry.space_group_name_H-M   'P 1'
#
loop_
_entity.id
_entity.type
_entity.pdbx_description
1 polymer ?
#
loop_
_entity_poly.entity_id
_entity_poly.type
_entity_poly.pdbx_seq_one_letter_code
_entity_poly.pdbx_strand_id
1 'polypeptide(L)'
;MITLYQYEISPFCDKVRRALALKGQAYEVREVTLAETGMGKLKRLSEGAKLPVIEHEGRRIGDSTDILAYLEGRFPDPPLYPSEPRERALAHVLEDWADEALYFYEMYLRFNVPHNRSRWLPALTKFDAPALRVVARVVVPTAIRRQLAAQGLGKKPLATVVRELDRHLEALDALLEGGSWLVGERICAADLAIFAQLYCIRGSDEGARALEALPRVTDWMRRVDEATRA
;
A
#
# COMPACT_ATOMS: atom_id res chain seq x y z
N MET A 1 12.30 11.77 -17.29
CA MET A 1 10.87 11.44 -17.06
C MET A 1 10.82 10.12 -16.33
N ILE A 2 9.98 10.02 -15.29
CA ILE A 2 9.84 8.80 -14.48
C ILE A 2 8.72 7.95 -15.08
N THR A 3 8.96 6.65 -15.25
CA THR A 3 7.91 5.69 -15.59
C THR A 3 7.63 4.79 -14.40
N LEU A 4 6.39 4.78 -13.91
CA LEU A 4 5.93 3.91 -12.82
C LEU A 4 5.22 2.69 -13.39
N TYR A 5 5.79 1.51 -13.15
CA TYR A 5 5.16 0.22 -13.36
C TYR A 5 4.35 -0.16 -12.12
N GLN A 6 3.05 -0.36 -12.29
CA GLN A 6 2.15 -0.58 -11.15
C GLN A 6 1.02 -1.58 -11.39
N TYR A 7 0.40 -1.95 -10.28
CA TYR A 7 -1.01 -2.28 -10.22
C TYR A 7 -1.75 -1.12 -9.56
N GLU A 8 -2.72 -0.51 -10.24
CA GLU A 8 -3.54 0.60 -9.72
C GLU A 8 -4.05 0.38 -8.29
N ILE A 9 -4.46 -0.85 -7.97
CA ILE A 9 -5.08 -1.22 -6.67
C ILE A 9 -4.09 -1.57 -5.56
N SER A 10 -2.78 -1.57 -5.84
CA SER A 10 -1.75 -1.98 -4.88
C SER A 10 -1.43 -0.84 -3.90
N PRO A 11 -1.44 -1.10 -2.57
CA PRO A 11 -1.07 -0.07 -1.60
C PRO A 11 0.39 0.38 -1.78
N PHE A 12 1.31 -0.52 -2.12
CA PHE A 12 2.71 -0.17 -2.37
C PHE A 12 2.86 0.77 -3.59
N CYS A 13 2.03 0.58 -4.61
CA CYS A 13 2.00 1.49 -5.76
C CYS A 13 1.38 2.84 -5.41
N ASP A 14 0.34 2.85 -4.56
CA ASP A 14 -0.25 4.10 -4.04
C ASP A 14 0.74 4.90 -3.19
N LYS A 15 1.50 4.23 -2.31
CA LYS A 15 2.62 4.81 -1.53
C LYS A 15 3.61 5.55 -2.45
N VAL A 16 4.03 4.91 -3.55
CA VAL A 16 4.94 5.53 -4.53
C VAL A 16 4.30 6.68 -5.30
N ARG A 17 3.04 6.56 -5.74
CA ARG A 17 2.32 7.66 -6.41
C ARG A 17 2.23 8.89 -5.51
N ARG A 18 1.92 8.70 -4.23
CA ARG A 18 1.85 9.79 -3.24
C ARG A 18 3.20 10.42 -2.97
N ALA A 19 4.27 9.63 -2.90
CA ALA A 19 5.63 10.15 -2.77
C ALA A 19 6.03 11.00 -3.99
N LEU A 20 5.71 10.55 -5.21
CA LEU A 20 5.94 11.31 -6.44
C LEU A 20 5.14 12.63 -6.46
N ALA A 21 3.87 12.58 -6.05
CA ALA A 21 3.00 13.76 -5.94
C ALA A 21 3.56 14.77 -4.93
N LEU A 22 3.95 14.30 -3.73
CA LEU A 22 4.55 15.15 -2.69
C LEU A 22 5.86 15.80 -3.17
N LYS A 23 6.66 15.08 -3.96
CA LYS A 23 7.89 15.59 -4.59
C LYS A 23 7.64 16.48 -5.82
N GLY A 24 6.39 16.68 -6.22
CA GLY A 24 6.03 17.42 -7.43
C GLY A 24 6.63 16.82 -8.72
N GLN A 25 6.91 15.52 -8.73
CA GLN A 25 7.54 14.86 -9.87
C GLN A 25 6.49 14.35 -10.86
N ALA A 26 6.59 14.79 -12.11
CA ALA A 26 5.80 14.23 -13.19
C ALA A 26 6.25 12.81 -13.52
N TYR A 27 5.29 11.92 -13.71
CA TYR A 27 5.53 10.52 -14.08
C TYR A 27 4.46 9.99 -15.02
N GLU A 28 4.84 8.99 -15.80
CA GLU A 28 3.91 8.20 -16.61
C GLU A 28 3.61 6.88 -15.91
N VAL A 29 2.38 6.40 -16.05
CA VAL A 29 1.95 5.10 -15.51
C VAL A 29 1.94 4.07 -16.61
N ARG A 30 2.60 2.93 -16.38
CA ARG A 30 2.38 1.70 -17.16
C ARG A 30 1.81 0.62 -16.25
N GLU A 31 0.52 0.37 -16.42
CA GLU A 31 -0.16 -0.75 -15.78
C GLU A 31 0.45 -2.07 -16.25
N VAL A 32 0.74 -2.93 -15.28
CA VAL A 32 1.18 -4.30 -15.53
C VAL A 32 -0.04 -5.21 -15.41
N THR A 33 -0.13 -6.24 -16.24
CA THR A 33 -1.24 -7.20 -16.24
C THR A 33 -0.91 -8.44 -15.40
N LEU A 34 -1.92 -9.20 -14.95
CA LEU A 34 -1.67 -10.50 -14.29
C LEU A 34 -0.93 -11.47 -15.23
N ALA A 35 -1.18 -11.38 -16.53
CA ALA A 35 -0.49 -12.19 -17.53
C ALA A 35 1.03 -11.96 -17.47
N GLU A 36 1.46 -10.70 -17.42
CA GLU A 36 2.88 -10.34 -17.37
C GLU A 36 3.55 -10.80 -16.07
N THR A 37 2.84 -10.72 -14.95
CA THR A 37 3.29 -11.24 -13.66
C THR A 37 3.43 -12.76 -13.67
N GLY A 38 2.40 -13.47 -14.15
CA GLY A 38 2.39 -14.94 -14.21
C GLY A 38 3.42 -15.53 -15.18
N MET A 39 3.76 -14.81 -16.26
CA MET A 39 4.77 -15.23 -17.23
C MET A 39 6.23 -14.92 -16.80
N GLY A 40 6.45 -14.50 -15.55
CA GLY A 40 7.78 -14.17 -15.05
C GLY A 40 8.41 -12.95 -15.74
N LYS A 41 7.63 -12.15 -16.49
CA LYS A 41 8.14 -10.93 -17.15
C LYS A 41 8.56 -9.89 -16.11
N LEU A 42 7.97 -9.94 -14.92
CA LEU A 42 8.34 -9.07 -13.81
C LEU A 42 9.78 -9.26 -13.33
N LYS A 43 10.36 -10.47 -13.48
CA LYS A 43 11.79 -10.71 -13.20
C LYS A 43 12.73 -9.89 -14.10
N ARG A 44 12.23 -9.38 -15.23
CA ARG A 44 12.99 -8.47 -16.12
C ARG A 44 12.85 -7.00 -15.72
N LEU A 45 11.90 -6.70 -14.85
CA LEU A 45 11.64 -5.33 -14.36
C LEU A 45 12.32 -5.09 -13.01
N SER A 46 12.24 -6.06 -12.10
CA SER A 46 12.89 -6.03 -10.79
C SER A 46 13.35 -7.42 -10.36
N GLU A 47 14.45 -7.49 -9.60
CA GLU A 47 15.00 -8.75 -9.08
C GLU A 47 13.99 -9.47 -8.18
N GLY A 48 13.23 -8.73 -7.37
CA GLY A 48 12.18 -9.26 -6.50
C GLY A 48 10.92 -9.74 -7.23
N ALA A 49 10.78 -9.47 -8.53
CA ALA A 49 9.58 -9.77 -9.31
C ALA A 49 8.28 -9.30 -8.65
N LYS A 50 8.34 -8.12 -8.01
CA LYS A 50 7.21 -7.41 -7.39
C LYS A 50 7.09 -5.99 -7.95
N LEU A 51 5.89 -5.44 -7.84
CA LEU A 51 5.59 -4.03 -8.09
C LEU A 51 5.42 -3.30 -6.75
N PRO A 52 5.64 -1.98 -6.69
CA PRO A 52 6.00 -1.07 -7.78
C PRO A 52 7.43 -1.25 -8.31
N VAL A 53 7.66 -0.75 -9.54
CA VAL A 53 9.00 -0.50 -10.10
C VAL A 53 8.96 0.86 -10.79
N ILE A 54 9.97 1.70 -10.58
CA ILE A 54 10.18 2.91 -11.41
C ILE A 54 11.32 2.69 -12.39
N GLU A 55 11.23 3.33 -13.56
CA GLU A 55 12.35 3.55 -14.45
C GLU A 55 12.64 5.05 -14.54
N HIS A 56 13.88 5.45 -14.23
CA HIS A 56 14.33 6.84 -14.31
C HIS A 56 15.79 6.89 -14.76
N GLU A 57 16.08 7.70 -15.79
CA GLU A 57 17.44 7.86 -16.34
C GLU A 57 18.11 6.52 -16.71
N GLY A 58 17.33 5.58 -17.27
CA GLY A 58 17.79 4.25 -17.68
C GLY A 58 18.01 3.26 -16.54
N ARG A 59 17.70 3.63 -15.29
CA ARG A 59 17.82 2.78 -14.10
C ARG A 59 16.44 2.30 -13.66
N ARG A 60 16.33 1.02 -13.30
CA ARG A 60 15.13 0.44 -12.70
C ARG A 60 15.31 0.26 -11.22
N ILE A 61 14.35 0.72 -10.43
CA ILE A 61 14.32 0.57 -8.98
C ILE A 61 12.99 -0.09 -8.63
N GLY A 62 13.05 -1.29 -8.05
CA GLY A 62 11.89 -1.99 -7.50
C GLY A 62 11.83 -1.81 -5.99
N ASP A 63 10.75 -2.32 -5.38
CA ASP A 63 10.42 -2.17 -3.96
C ASP A 63 10.02 -0.72 -3.58
N SER A 64 8.89 -0.56 -2.90
CA SER A 64 8.40 0.78 -2.57
C SER A 64 9.33 1.55 -1.65
N THR A 65 10.01 0.89 -0.72
CA THR A 65 10.90 1.53 0.25
C THR A 65 12.20 1.96 -0.43
N ASP A 66 12.76 1.12 -1.28
CA ASP A 66 13.94 1.47 -2.10
C ASP A 66 13.62 2.59 -3.09
N ILE A 67 12.41 2.61 -3.66
CA ILE A 67 11.94 3.69 -4.51
C ILE A 67 11.86 5.01 -3.72
N LEU A 68 11.29 5.01 -2.51
CA LEU A 68 11.24 6.20 -1.66
C LEU A 68 12.66 6.68 -1.30
N ALA A 69 13.59 5.77 -1.00
CA ALA A 69 14.98 6.11 -0.73
C ALA A 69 15.68 6.72 -1.96
N TYR A 70 15.42 6.18 -3.15
CA TYR A 70 15.91 6.75 -4.40
C TYR A 70 15.36 8.17 -4.63
N LEU A 71 14.05 8.37 -4.44
CA LEU A 71 13.41 9.67 -4.59
C LEU A 71 13.96 10.68 -3.57
N GLU A 72 14.21 10.25 -2.33
CA GLU A 72 14.80 11.10 -1.29
C GLU A 72 16.20 11.58 -1.68
N GLY A 73 17.05 10.70 -2.22
CA GLY A 73 18.39 11.08 -2.66
C GLY A 73 18.39 11.93 -3.95
N ARG A 74 17.48 11.64 -4.89
CA ARG A 74 17.46 12.30 -6.21
C ARG A 74 16.71 13.64 -6.20
N PHE A 75 15.70 13.77 -5.35
CA PHE A 75 14.82 14.93 -5.21
C PHE A 75 14.65 15.22 -3.71
N PRO A 76 15.63 15.86 -3.04
CA PRO A 76 15.63 15.97 -1.58
C PRO A 76 14.47 16.81 -1.02
N ASP A 77 13.91 17.74 -1.80
CA ASP A 77 12.88 18.67 -1.34
C ASP A 77 11.50 18.41 -2.00
N PRO A 78 10.40 18.38 -1.23
CA PRO A 78 10.36 18.29 0.23
C PRO A 78 10.85 16.92 0.73
N PRO A 79 11.44 16.82 1.94
CA PRO A 79 11.98 15.55 2.45
C PRO A 79 10.87 14.53 2.76
N LEU A 80 11.12 13.26 2.45
CA LEU A 80 10.22 12.14 2.80
C LEU A 80 10.48 11.62 4.19
N TYR A 81 11.66 11.89 4.76
CA TYR A 81 12.02 11.42 6.10
C TYR A 81 12.36 12.60 7.01
N PRO A 82 12.01 12.51 8.30
CA PRO A 82 12.48 13.48 9.29
C PRO A 82 14.02 13.56 9.32
N SER A 83 14.54 14.74 9.63
CA SER A 83 15.97 14.97 9.78
C SER A 83 16.51 14.58 11.15
N GLU A 84 15.64 14.61 12.18
CA GLU A 84 16.02 14.19 13.52
C GLU A 84 16.20 12.65 13.55
N PRO A 85 17.33 12.13 14.05
CA PRO A 85 17.62 10.70 13.95
C PRO A 85 16.59 9.75 14.59
N ARG A 86 16.00 10.10 15.73
CA ARG A 86 15.01 9.24 16.41
C ARG A 86 13.67 9.24 15.68
N GLU A 87 13.21 10.40 15.23
CA GLU A 87 12.03 10.55 14.37
C GLU A 87 12.23 9.77 13.07
N ARG A 88 13.39 9.89 12.42
CA ARG A 88 13.68 9.12 11.22
C ARG A 88 13.64 7.61 11.47
N ALA A 89 14.21 7.15 12.58
CA ALA A 89 14.13 5.74 12.97
C ALA A 89 12.68 5.29 13.20
N LEU A 90 11.87 6.11 13.88
CA LEU A 90 10.46 5.83 14.09
C LEU A 90 9.69 5.78 12.77
N ALA A 91 9.97 6.68 11.83
CA ALA A 91 9.34 6.67 10.51
C ALA A 91 9.59 5.35 9.76
N HIS A 92 10.82 4.82 9.82
CA HIS A 92 11.13 3.51 9.25
C HIS A 92 10.39 2.36 9.97
N VAL A 93 10.29 2.39 11.30
CA VAL A 93 9.54 1.36 12.05
C VAL A 93 8.06 1.36 11.67
N LEU A 94 7.46 2.54 11.50
CA LEU A 94 6.05 2.66 11.12
C LEU A 94 5.81 2.28 9.64
N GLU A 95 6.76 2.57 8.77
CA GLU A 95 6.77 2.11 7.39
C GLU A 95 6.79 0.57 7.31
N ASP A 96 7.69 -0.08 8.06
CA ASP A 96 7.75 -1.54 8.18
C ASP A 96 6.46 -2.11 8.79
N TRP A 97 5.87 -1.44 9.79
CA TRP A 97 4.59 -1.87 10.36
C TRP A 97 3.47 -1.88 9.31
N ALA A 98 3.44 -0.88 8.42
CA ALA A 98 2.49 -0.85 7.31
C ALA A 98 2.74 -2.01 6.33
N ASP A 99 3.99 -2.16 5.89
CA ASP A 99 4.38 -3.04 4.80
C ASP A 99 4.36 -4.52 5.21
N GLU A 100 4.71 -4.83 6.45
CA GLU A 100 4.84 -6.21 6.96
C GLU A 100 3.69 -6.67 7.86
N ALA A 101 2.86 -5.76 8.38
CA ALA A 101 1.69 -6.13 9.20
C ALA A 101 0.37 -5.72 8.55
N LEU A 102 0.12 -4.41 8.38
CA LEU A 102 -1.19 -3.90 7.90
C LEU A 102 -1.56 -4.44 6.52
N TYR A 103 -0.56 -4.66 5.65
CA TYR A 103 -0.70 -5.30 4.36
C TYR A 103 -1.48 -6.64 4.40
N PHE A 104 -1.24 -7.47 5.41
CA PHE A 104 -1.93 -8.77 5.50
C PHE A 104 -3.40 -8.62 5.92
N TYR A 105 -3.73 -7.60 6.72
CA TYR A 105 -5.11 -7.32 7.10
C TYR A 105 -5.91 -6.82 5.89
N GLU A 106 -5.37 -5.89 5.12
CA GLU A 106 -6.05 -5.43 3.90
C GLU A 106 -6.23 -6.60 2.92
N MET A 107 -5.22 -7.45 2.73
CA MET A 107 -5.28 -8.60 1.83
C MET A 107 -6.36 -9.60 2.27
N TYR A 108 -6.44 -9.86 3.57
CA TYR A 108 -7.50 -10.70 4.12
C TYR A 108 -8.88 -10.11 3.83
N LEU A 109 -9.09 -8.83 4.17
CA LEU A 109 -10.38 -8.20 4.05
C LEU A 109 -10.82 -8.03 2.59
N ARG A 110 -9.94 -7.55 1.70
CA ARG A 110 -10.29 -7.31 0.28
C ARG A 110 -10.47 -8.60 -0.52
N PHE A 111 -9.67 -9.63 -0.25
CA PHE A 111 -9.59 -10.81 -1.14
C PHE A 111 -9.96 -12.14 -0.49
N ASN A 112 -9.81 -12.31 0.83
CA ASN A 112 -10.20 -13.57 1.48
C ASN A 112 -11.71 -13.59 1.78
N VAL A 113 -12.26 -12.47 2.22
CA VAL A 113 -13.69 -12.32 2.53
C VAL A 113 -14.53 -12.34 1.25
N PRO A 114 -15.51 -13.27 1.09
CA PRO A 114 -16.21 -13.46 -0.18
C PRO A 114 -16.92 -12.22 -0.75
N HIS A 115 -17.65 -11.46 0.08
CA HIS A 115 -18.43 -10.30 -0.38
C HIS A 115 -17.54 -9.12 -0.80
N ASN A 116 -16.40 -8.92 -0.12
CA ASN A 116 -15.40 -7.94 -0.52
C ASN A 116 -14.65 -8.38 -1.79
N ARG A 117 -14.29 -9.67 -1.90
CA ARG A 117 -13.56 -10.20 -3.08
C ARG A 117 -14.32 -9.98 -4.37
N SER A 118 -15.66 -10.12 -4.37
CA SER A 118 -16.47 -9.84 -5.57
C SER A 118 -16.36 -8.39 -6.05
N ARG A 119 -16.08 -7.45 -5.15
CA ARG A 119 -15.88 -6.01 -5.45
C ARG A 119 -14.47 -5.74 -6.01
N TRP A 120 -13.44 -6.36 -5.41
CA TRP A 120 -12.04 -6.03 -5.71
C TRP A 120 -11.40 -6.85 -6.83
N LEU A 121 -11.86 -8.08 -7.06
CA LEU A 121 -11.31 -8.91 -8.12
C LEU A 121 -11.46 -8.32 -9.54
N PRO A 122 -12.59 -7.68 -9.92
CA PRO A 122 -12.70 -6.98 -11.20
C PRO A 122 -11.66 -5.86 -11.34
N ALA A 123 -11.37 -5.12 -10.28
CA ALA A 123 -10.38 -4.04 -10.29
C ALA A 123 -8.96 -4.57 -10.49
N LEU A 124 -8.61 -5.70 -9.86
CA LEU A 124 -7.32 -6.37 -10.06
C LEU A 124 -7.08 -6.78 -11.52
N THR A 125 -8.15 -7.13 -12.23
CA THR A 125 -8.08 -7.67 -13.60
C THR A 125 -8.56 -6.67 -14.67
N LYS A 126 -8.66 -5.39 -14.30
CA LYS A 126 -9.19 -4.29 -15.13
C LYS A 126 -8.49 -4.20 -16.48
N PHE A 127 -7.18 -4.40 -16.49
CA PHE A 127 -6.33 -4.29 -17.69
C PHE A 127 -6.02 -5.65 -18.35
N ASP A 128 -6.53 -6.75 -17.79
CA ASP A 128 -6.33 -8.10 -18.34
C ASP A 128 -7.37 -8.46 -19.41
N ALA A 129 -6.97 -9.37 -20.31
CA ALA A 129 -7.84 -9.93 -21.34
C ALA A 129 -9.04 -10.68 -20.72
N PRO A 130 -10.23 -10.67 -21.35
CA PRO A 130 -11.45 -11.26 -20.79
C PRO A 130 -11.31 -12.73 -20.33
N ALA A 131 -10.60 -13.56 -21.10
CA ALA A 131 -10.36 -14.96 -20.75
C ALA A 131 -9.58 -15.11 -19.43
N LEU A 132 -8.60 -14.23 -19.18
CA LEU A 132 -7.80 -14.27 -17.97
C LEU A 132 -8.59 -13.82 -16.73
N ARG A 133 -9.60 -12.96 -16.90
CA ARG A 133 -10.51 -12.56 -15.80
C ARG A 133 -11.31 -13.75 -15.25
N VAL A 134 -11.67 -14.69 -16.11
CA VAL A 134 -12.36 -15.93 -15.70
C VAL A 134 -11.42 -16.82 -14.89
N VAL A 135 -10.19 -17.00 -15.37
CA VAL A 135 -9.16 -17.79 -14.66
C VAL A 135 -8.81 -17.16 -13.30
N ALA A 136 -8.72 -15.83 -13.24
CA ALA A 136 -8.40 -15.11 -12.01
C ALA A 136 -9.42 -15.35 -10.88
N ARG A 137 -10.71 -15.59 -11.20
CA ARG A 137 -11.74 -15.95 -10.21
C ARG A 137 -11.44 -17.21 -9.43
N VAL A 138 -10.63 -18.10 -9.97
CA VAL A 138 -10.22 -19.35 -9.33
C VAL A 138 -8.82 -19.23 -8.72
N VAL A 139 -7.87 -18.70 -9.50
CA VAL A 139 -6.45 -18.67 -9.11
C VAL A 139 -6.17 -17.66 -8.00
N VAL A 140 -6.69 -16.44 -8.11
CA VAL A 140 -6.40 -15.36 -7.14
C VAL A 140 -6.86 -15.72 -5.72
N PRO A 141 -8.12 -16.10 -5.46
CA PRO A 141 -8.51 -16.48 -4.09
C PRO A 141 -7.70 -17.64 -3.53
N THR A 142 -7.30 -18.60 -4.37
CA THR A 142 -6.46 -19.73 -3.93
C THR A 142 -5.06 -19.26 -3.55
N ALA A 143 -4.43 -18.40 -4.35
CA ALA A 143 -3.11 -17.84 -4.07
C ALA A 143 -3.12 -16.99 -2.80
N ILE A 144 -4.10 -16.10 -2.66
CA ILE A 144 -4.26 -15.24 -1.48
C ILE A 144 -4.46 -16.08 -0.21
N ARG A 145 -5.32 -17.10 -0.24
CA ARG A 145 -5.51 -18.00 0.91
C ARG A 145 -4.21 -18.68 1.33
N ARG A 146 -3.40 -19.15 0.37
CA ARG A 146 -2.10 -19.78 0.65
C ARG A 146 -1.14 -18.79 1.30
N GLN A 147 -1.03 -17.58 0.76
CA GLN A 147 -0.16 -16.54 1.30
C GLN A 147 -0.58 -16.15 2.73
N LEU A 148 -1.87 -15.89 2.95
CA LEU A 148 -2.40 -15.55 4.27
C LEU A 148 -2.25 -16.72 5.26
N ALA A 149 -2.41 -17.97 4.82
CA ALA A 149 -2.22 -19.14 5.68
C ALA A 149 -0.74 -19.33 6.08
N ALA A 150 0.21 -19.02 5.19
CA ALA A 150 1.64 -19.03 5.50
C ALA A 150 2.00 -17.97 6.55
N GLN A 151 1.37 -16.79 6.49
CA GLN A 151 1.55 -15.74 7.50
C GLN A 151 0.82 -16.05 8.82
N GLY A 152 -0.23 -16.86 8.78
CA GLY A 152 -1.02 -17.29 9.94
C GLY A 152 -2.38 -16.63 10.04
N LEU A 153 -2.55 -15.40 9.52
CA LEU A 153 -3.83 -14.68 9.52
C LEU A 153 -4.92 -15.43 8.75
N GLY A 154 -4.56 -16.13 7.66
CA GLY A 154 -5.49 -16.91 6.85
C GLY A 154 -6.12 -18.11 7.58
N LYS A 155 -5.58 -18.50 8.73
CA LYS A 155 -6.13 -19.57 9.60
C LYS A 155 -7.15 -19.03 10.61
N LYS A 156 -7.26 -17.70 10.75
CA LYS A 156 -8.13 -17.05 11.73
C LYS A 156 -9.52 -16.78 11.16
N PRO A 157 -10.58 -16.87 11.97
CA PRO A 157 -11.91 -16.44 11.57
C PRO A 157 -11.96 -14.92 11.41
N LEU A 158 -12.84 -14.42 10.53
CA LEU A 158 -12.99 -12.99 10.23
C LEU A 158 -13.14 -12.14 11.49
N ALA A 159 -14.00 -12.54 12.44
CA ALA A 159 -14.21 -11.80 13.68
C ALA A 159 -12.92 -11.62 14.52
N THR A 160 -11.98 -12.56 14.45
CA THR A 160 -10.68 -12.41 15.10
C THR A 160 -9.77 -11.46 14.34
N VAL A 161 -9.78 -11.52 13.00
CA VAL A 161 -9.00 -10.59 12.16
C VAL A 161 -9.48 -9.16 12.36
N VAL A 162 -10.80 -8.94 12.43
CA VAL A 162 -11.39 -7.61 12.70
C VAL A 162 -10.97 -7.11 14.07
N ARG A 163 -11.13 -7.92 15.15
CA ARG A 163 -10.68 -7.52 16.49
C ARG A 163 -9.18 -7.20 16.54
N GLU A 164 -8.36 -7.95 15.81
CA GLU A 164 -6.92 -7.67 15.74
C GLU A 164 -6.61 -6.38 14.98
N LEU A 165 -7.34 -6.11 13.89
CA LEU A 165 -7.28 -4.84 13.17
C LEU A 165 -7.70 -3.67 14.06
N ASP A 166 -8.78 -3.81 14.84
CA ASP A 166 -9.26 -2.75 15.75
C ASP A 166 -8.13 -2.30 16.69
N ARG A 167 -7.35 -3.24 17.25
CA ARG A 167 -6.17 -2.89 18.07
C ARG A 167 -5.08 -2.12 17.31
N HIS A 168 -4.84 -2.43 16.04
CA HIS A 168 -3.89 -1.66 15.22
C HIS A 168 -4.41 -0.25 14.95
N LEU A 169 -5.71 -0.12 14.70
CA LEU A 169 -6.33 1.19 14.47
C LEU A 169 -6.40 2.03 15.75
N GLU A 170 -6.65 1.43 16.91
CA GLU A 170 -6.56 2.07 18.22
C GLU A 170 -5.13 2.54 18.53
N ALA A 171 -4.12 1.71 18.22
CA ALA A 171 -2.72 2.11 18.36
C ALA A 171 -2.36 3.27 17.43
N LEU A 172 -2.86 3.25 16.20
CA LEU A 172 -2.70 4.36 15.25
C LEU A 172 -3.38 5.63 15.74
N ASP A 173 -4.61 5.52 16.26
CA ASP A 173 -5.34 6.64 16.85
C ASP A 173 -4.53 7.29 17.98
N ALA A 174 -3.97 6.48 18.88
CA ALA A 174 -3.11 6.94 19.97
C ALA A 174 -1.82 7.61 19.46
N LEU A 175 -1.17 7.06 18.42
CA LEU A 175 0.02 7.67 17.81
C LEU A 175 -0.27 9.05 17.19
N LEU A 176 -1.51 9.30 16.77
CA LEU A 176 -1.94 10.58 16.22
C LEU A 176 -2.37 11.59 17.31
N GLU A 177 -2.39 11.20 18.58
CA GLU A 177 -2.78 12.10 19.67
C GLU A 177 -1.80 13.28 19.77
N GLY A 178 -2.32 14.50 19.69
CA GLY A 178 -1.52 15.73 19.78
C GLY A 178 -0.71 16.09 18.52
N GLY A 179 -0.77 15.29 17.45
CA GLY A 179 -0.01 15.49 16.22
C GLY A 179 -0.85 15.60 14.95
N SER A 180 -0.35 16.35 13.95
CA SER A 180 -0.97 16.40 12.61
C SER A 180 -0.56 15.23 11.72
N TRP A 181 0.63 14.68 11.96
CA TRP A 181 1.29 13.60 11.21
C TRP A 181 1.81 12.56 12.18
N LEU A 182 2.16 11.37 11.67
CA LEU A 182 2.59 10.26 12.54
C LEU A 182 3.95 10.48 13.19
N VAL A 183 4.84 11.23 12.53
CA VAL A 183 6.18 11.49 13.01
C VAL A 183 6.59 12.93 12.69
N GLY A 184 7.04 13.65 13.72
CA GLY A 184 7.48 15.04 13.58
C GLY A 184 6.36 15.99 13.14
N GLU A 185 6.75 17.13 12.57
CA GLU A 185 5.82 18.24 12.25
C GLU A 185 5.33 18.23 10.79
N ARG A 186 5.83 17.33 9.94
CA ARG A 186 5.53 17.28 8.50
C ARG A 186 5.15 15.86 8.07
N ILE A 187 4.35 15.76 7.01
CA ILE A 187 4.06 14.49 6.35
C ILE A 187 5.37 13.79 5.94
N CYS A 188 5.46 12.49 6.19
CA CYS A 188 6.64 11.69 5.88
C CYS A 188 6.27 10.31 5.31
N ALA A 189 7.28 9.49 5.00
CA ALA A 189 7.14 8.16 4.42
C ALA A 189 6.22 7.24 5.24
N ALA A 190 6.26 7.34 6.57
CA ALA A 190 5.38 6.59 7.46
C ALA A 190 3.90 6.91 7.20
N ASP A 191 3.58 8.19 6.99
CA ASP A 191 2.21 8.60 6.68
C ASP A 191 1.74 8.01 5.36
N LEU A 192 2.60 8.05 4.33
CA LEU A 192 2.28 7.51 3.01
C LEU A 192 2.05 6.00 3.04
N ALA A 193 2.90 5.27 3.78
CA ALA A 193 2.83 3.83 3.89
C ALA A 193 1.56 3.38 4.62
N ILE A 194 1.30 3.90 5.82
CA ILE A 194 0.12 3.54 6.61
C ILE A 194 -1.15 3.98 5.88
N PHE A 195 -1.18 5.18 5.31
CA PHE A 195 -2.34 5.67 4.57
C PHE A 195 -2.70 4.71 3.43
N ALA A 196 -1.71 4.28 2.64
CA ALA A 196 -1.96 3.42 1.48
C ALA A 196 -2.60 2.08 1.88
N GLN A 197 -2.16 1.50 3.02
CA GLN A 197 -2.77 0.30 3.58
C GLN A 197 -4.20 0.58 4.08
N LEU A 198 -4.42 1.67 4.82
CA LEU A 198 -5.75 2.02 5.32
C LEU A 198 -6.74 2.36 4.20
N TYR A 199 -6.27 2.97 3.11
CA TYR A 199 -7.09 3.22 1.93
C TYR A 199 -7.65 1.91 1.37
N CYS A 200 -6.82 0.86 1.34
CA CYS A 200 -7.22 -0.48 0.94
C CYS A 200 -8.16 -1.14 1.97
N ILE A 201 -7.88 -1.00 3.27
CA ILE A 201 -8.72 -1.51 4.37
C ILE A 201 -10.12 -0.89 4.31
N ARG A 202 -10.22 0.43 4.14
CA ARG A 202 -11.48 1.17 3.95
C ARG A 202 -12.31 0.67 2.77
N GLY A 203 -11.67 -0.02 1.82
CA GLY A 203 -12.32 -0.67 0.68
C GLY A 203 -13.20 -1.88 1.03
N SER A 204 -13.15 -2.36 2.27
CA SER A 204 -13.94 -3.48 2.80
C SER A 204 -15.06 -3.02 3.73
N ASP A 205 -16.11 -3.81 3.85
CA ASP A 205 -17.26 -3.46 4.71
C ASP A 205 -16.88 -3.47 6.21
N GLU A 206 -15.93 -4.32 6.62
CA GLU A 206 -15.39 -4.33 7.99
C GLU A 206 -14.44 -3.15 8.24
N GLY A 207 -13.50 -2.91 7.33
CA GLY A 207 -12.51 -1.84 7.48
C GLY A 207 -13.14 -0.44 7.41
N ALA A 208 -14.16 -0.24 6.58
CA ALA A 208 -14.92 1.02 6.56
C ALA A 208 -15.57 1.31 7.91
N ARG A 209 -16.29 0.33 8.48
CA ARG A 209 -16.94 0.47 9.80
C ARG A 209 -15.92 0.69 10.93
N ALA A 210 -14.78 0.00 10.90
CA ALA A 210 -13.74 0.17 11.92
C ALA A 210 -13.13 1.58 11.87
N LEU A 211 -12.89 2.13 10.67
CA LEU A 211 -12.37 3.49 10.51
C LEU A 211 -13.40 4.56 10.85
N GLU A 212 -14.69 4.36 10.54
CA GLU A 212 -15.78 5.29 10.91
C GLU A 212 -15.86 5.54 12.42
N ALA A 213 -15.43 4.58 13.23
CA ALA A 213 -15.39 4.71 14.69
C ALA A 213 -14.21 5.57 15.21
N LEU A 214 -13.27 5.96 14.35
CA LEU A 214 -12.01 6.62 14.73
C LEU A 214 -11.84 7.96 13.99
N PRO A 215 -12.51 9.04 14.45
CA PRO A 215 -12.54 10.31 13.74
C PRO A 215 -11.15 10.92 13.51
N ARG A 216 -10.24 10.81 14.49
CA ARG A 216 -8.87 11.33 14.37
C ARG A 216 -8.09 10.64 13.25
N VAL A 217 -8.22 9.31 13.15
CA VAL A 217 -7.62 8.53 12.05
C VAL A 217 -8.22 8.96 10.71
N THR A 218 -9.55 9.10 10.61
CA THR A 218 -10.18 9.53 9.35
C THR A 218 -9.80 10.94 8.94
N ASP A 219 -9.65 11.86 9.90
CA ASP A 219 -9.20 13.23 9.67
C ASP A 219 -7.74 13.27 9.23
N TRP A 220 -6.88 12.46 9.85
CA TRP A 220 -5.49 12.28 9.41
C TRP A 220 -5.43 11.72 7.98
N MET A 221 -6.23 10.70 7.67
CA MET A 221 -6.31 10.16 6.30
C MET A 221 -6.70 11.25 5.30
N ARG A 222 -7.68 12.10 5.63
CA ARG A 222 -8.07 13.22 4.78
C ARG A 222 -6.90 14.19 4.54
N ARG A 223 -6.14 14.55 5.58
CA ARG A 223 -4.96 15.43 5.45
C ARG A 223 -3.87 14.82 4.58
N VAL A 224 -3.57 13.52 4.75
CA VAL A 224 -2.60 12.82 3.89
C VAL A 224 -3.07 12.85 2.43
N ASP A 225 -4.35 12.60 2.19
CA ASP A 225 -4.91 12.60 0.84
C ASP A 225 -4.85 13.99 0.19
N GLU A 226 -5.20 15.06 0.92
CA GLU A 226 -5.08 16.44 0.47
C GLU A 226 -3.64 16.85 0.14
N ALA A 227 -2.67 16.42 0.95
CA ALA A 227 -1.26 16.74 0.75
C ALA A 227 -0.60 15.95 -0.40
N THR A 228 -1.24 14.89 -0.90
CA THR A 228 -0.61 13.93 -1.83
C THR A 228 -1.48 13.56 -3.04
N ARG A 229 -2.56 14.30 -3.28
CA ARG A 229 -3.31 14.22 -4.54
C ARG A 229 -2.49 14.89 -5.65
N ALA A 230 -2.21 14.13 -6.70
CA ALA A 230 -1.70 14.63 -7.98
C ALA A 230 -2.83 15.25 -8.81
#